data_AF-A0A7W4HBV4-F1
#
_entry.id   AF-A0A7W4HBV4-F1
#
_cell.length_a   1.000
_cell.length_b   1.000
_cell.length_c   1.000
_cell.angle_alpha   90.00
_cell.angle_beta   90.00
_cell.angle_gamma   90.00
#
_symmetry.space_group_name_H-M   'P 1'
#
loop_
_entity.id
_entity.type
_entity.pdbx_description
1 polymer ?
#
loop_
_entity_poly.entity_id
_entity_poly.type
_entity_poly.pdbx_seq_one_letter_code
_entity_poly.pdbx_strand_id
1 'polypeptide(L)'
;MTESKLSNIISKYQLPMDDYLVEIDGAFGRGEFFWVIKNQSTNIKYLLVNTYSHHGIESELECYREGGFDNLEAIPRKIETLENASDADNEIFKYLFGLYSIFEMKS
;
A
#
# COMPACT_ATOMS: atom_id res chain seq x y z
N MET A 1 13.72 -0.87 -1.70
CA MET A 1 13.09 -1.05 -0.36
C MET A 1 13.91 -2.07 0.41
N THR A 2 14.23 -1.86 1.70
CA THR A 2 14.89 -2.90 2.52
C THR A 2 13.83 -3.81 3.16
N GLU A 3 14.18 -5.06 3.46
CA GLU A 3 13.27 -6.01 4.12
C GLU A 3 12.76 -5.48 5.47
N SER A 4 13.64 -4.89 6.28
CA SER A 4 13.26 -4.29 7.57
C SER A 4 12.24 -3.16 7.42
N LYS A 5 12.39 -2.33 6.39
CA LYS A 5 11.45 -1.23 6.10
C LYS A 5 10.13 -1.78 5.57
N LEU A 6 10.17 -2.76 4.69
CA LEU A 6 8.97 -3.43 4.17
C LEU A 6 8.17 -4.08 5.32
N SER A 7 8.83 -4.88 6.16
CA SER A 7 8.21 -5.52 7.32
C SER A 7 7.57 -4.51 8.26
N ASN A 8 8.25 -3.39 8.55
CA ASN A 8 7.67 -2.32 9.36
C ASN A 8 6.42 -1.70 8.71
N ILE A 9 6.43 -1.44 7.40
CA ILE A 9 5.26 -0.90 6.70
C ILE A 9 4.11 -1.92 6.77
N ILE A 10 4.34 -3.18 6.39
CA ILE A 10 3.31 -4.24 6.40
C ILE A 10 2.69 -4.42 7.79
N SER A 11 3.49 -4.25 8.86
CA SER A 11 2.99 -4.33 10.24
C SER A 11 1.82 -3.39 10.54
N LYS A 12 1.67 -2.30 9.78
CA LYS A 12 0.64 -1.27 9.95
C LYS A 12 -0.66 -1.57 9.23
N TYR A 13 -0.69 -2.56 8.33
CA TYR A 13 -1.83 -2.85 7.47
C TYR A 13 -2.59 -4.09 7.91
N GLN A 14 -3.87 -4.18 7.54
CA GLN A 14 -4.72 -5.36 7.74
C GLN A 14 -4.32 -6.47 6.77
N LEU A 15 -3.07 -6.91 6.88
CA LEU A 15 -2.45 -7.99 6.14
C LEU A 15 -2.01 -9.11 7.09
N PRO A 16 -1.92 -10.35 6.61
CA PRO A 16 -1.27 -11.44 7.33
C PRO A 16 0.17 -11.06 7.71
N MET A 17 0.57 -11.37 8.96
CA MET A 17 1.95 -11.23 9.44
C MET A 17 2.80 -12.39 8.92
N ASP A 18 3.02 -12.41 7.62
CA ASP A 18 3.86 -13.37 6.89
C ASP A 18 5.13 -12.69 6.35
N ASP A 19 5.96 -13.47 5.68
CA ASP A 19 7.07 -12.97 4.87
C ASP A 19 6.57 -12.44 3.52
N TYR A 20 7.11 -11.29 3.12
CA TYR A 20 6.82 -10.64 1.84
C TYR A 20 8.11 -10.32 1.12
N LEU A 21 8.10 -10.53 -0.19
CA LEU A 21 9.22 -10.21 -1.07
C LEU A 21 8.80 -9.16 -2.09
N VAL A 22 9.74 -8.28 -2.43
CA VAL A 22 9.59 -7.34 -3.54
C VAL A 22 9.88 -8.10 -4.83
N GLU A 23 8.92 -8.19 -5.73
CA GLU A 23 9.09 -8.80 -7.06
C GLU A 23 9.47 -7.76 -8.13
N ILE A 24 8.86 -6.58 -8.06
CA ILE A 24 9.02 -5.51 -9.03
C ILE A 24 9.12 -4.19 -8.28
N ASP A 25 9.97 -3.29 -8.74
CA ASP A 25 10.00 -1.90 -8.33
C ASP A 25 9.92 -0.97 -9.54
N GLY A 26 9.40 0.24 -9.33
CA GLY A 26 9.28 1.23 -10.38
C GLY A 26 8.84 2.58 -9.86
N ALA A 27 8.49 3.48 -10.78
CA ALA A 27 8.04 4.82 -10.48
C ALA A 27 6.92 5.25 -11.43
N PHE A 28 5.93 5.97 -10.88
CA PHE A 28 4.88 6.63 -11.68
C PHE A 28 5.32 8.02 -12.19
N GLY A 29 6.48 8.51 -11.74
CA GLY A 29 6.99 9.85 -12.03
C GLY A 29 6.79 10.83 -10.88
N ARG A 30 7.30 12.06 -10.99
CA ARG A 30 7.19 13.13 -9.95
C ARG A 30 7.65 12.72 -8.53
N GLY A 31 8.50 11.70 -8.41
CA GLY A 31 8.98 11.21 -7.13
C GLY A 31 8.08 10.18 -6.47
N GLU A 32 7.06 9.67 -7.16
CA GLU A 32 6.23 8.57 -6.68
C GLU A 32 6.81 7.22 -7.11
N PHE A 33 7.01 6.35 -6.13
CA PHE A 33 7.63 5.04 -6.29
C PHE A 33 6.62 3.95 -5.96
N PHE A 34 6.74 2.81 -6.63
CA PHE A 34 5.94 1.64 -6.31
C PHE A 34 6.79 0.37 -6.21
N TRP A 35 6.24 -0.61 -5.50
CA TRP A 35 6.76 -1.95 -5.38
C TRP A 35 5.60 -2.94 -5.51
N VAL A 36 5.74 -3.94 -6.37
CA VAL A 36 4.88 -5.13 -6.33
C VAL A 36 5.49 -6.07 -5.30
N ILE A 37 4.75 -6.31 -4.22
CA ILE A 37 5.15 -7.20 -3.13
C ILE A 37 4.28 -8.45 -3.16
N LYS A 38 4.85 -9.58 -2.77
CA LYS A 38 4.16 -10.87 -2.77
C LYS A 38 4.27 -11.54 -1.42
N ASN A 39 3.12 -11.89 -0.83
CA ASN A 39 3.05 -12.74 0.35
C ASN A 39 3.56 -14.14 -0.03
N GLN A 40 4.56 -14.64 0.68
CA GLN A 40 5.18 -15.94 0.38
C GLN A 40 4.32 -17.13 0.74
N SER A 41 3.46 -17.00 1.76
CA SER A 41 2.55 -18.05 2.22
C SER A 41 1.37 -18.24 1.26
N THR A 42 0.79 -17.15 0.76
CA THR A 42 -0.46 -17.18 -0.03
C THR A 42 -0.25 -16.95 -1.53
N ASN A 43 0.93 -16.48 -1.94
CA ASN A 43 1.24 -15.99 -3.29
C ASN A 43 0.43 -14.78 -3.76
N ILE A 44 -0.38 -14.17 -2.89
CA ILE A 44 -1.15 -12.96 -3.22
C ILE A 44 -0.17 -11.80 -3.43
N LYS A 45 -0.44 -10.99 -4.46
CA LYS A 45 0.34 -9.81 -4.82
C LYS A 45 -0.36 -8.53 -4.37
N TYR A 46 0.45 -7.57 -3.98
CA TYR A 46 0.01 -6.27 -3.52
C TYR A 46 0.86 -5.20 -4.20
N LEU A 47 0.25 -4.06 -4.48
CA LEU A 47 0.93 -2.84 -4.87
C LEU A 47 1.19 -2.01 -3.62
N LEU A 48 2.46 -1.83 -3.27
CA LEU A 48 2.91 -0.89 -2.26
C LEU A 48 3.37 0.39 -2.96
N VAL A 49 2.76 1.52 -2.64
CA VAL A 49 3.10 2.81 -3.24
C VAL A 49 3.66 3.76 -2.20
N ASN A 50 4.49 4.68 -2.66
CA ASN A 50 4.98 5.82 -1.89
C ASN A 50 4.54 7.10 -2.61
N THR A 51 3.51 7.78 -2.09
CA THR A 51 2.97 9.01 -2.67
C THR A 51 3.22 10.20 -1.75
N TYR A 52 3.58 11.33 -2.36
CA TYR A 52 3.71 12.62 -1.67
C TYR A 52 2.40 13.39 -1.59
N SER A 53 1.37 13.00 -2.36
CA SER A 53 0.10 13.71 -2.45
C SER A 53 -1.05 12.72 -2.54
N HIS A 54 -1.58 12.38 -1.36
CA HIS A 54 -2.76 11.52 -1.24
C HIS A 54 -4.03 12.33 -1.48
N HIS A 55 -4.57 12.28 -2.70
CA HIS A 55 -5.81 12.95 -3.08
C HIS A 55 -7.07 12.10 -2.82
N GLY A 56 -6.98 11.12 -1.92
CA GLY A 56 -8.01 10.10 -1.68
C GLY A 56 -7.85 8.87 -2.57
N ILE A 57 -8.43 7.75 -2.11
CA ILE A 57 -8.27 6.42 -2.73
C ILE A 57 -8.77 6.39 -4.18
N GLU A 58 -9.90 7.02 -4.49
CA GLU A 58 -10.45 6.99 -5.85
C GLU A 58 -9.49 7.61 -6.88
N SER A 59 -8.94 8.79 -6.55
CA SER A 59 -7.95 9.49 -7.38
C SER A 59 -6.66 8.66 -7.57
N GLU A 60 -6.23 7.99 -6.50
CA GLU A 60 -5.06 7.10 -6.56
C GLU A 60 -5.31 5.89 -7.45
N LEU A 61 -6.46 5.23 -7.29
CA LEU A 61 -6.82 4.07 -8.11
C LEU A 61 -6.90 4.43 -9.59
N GLU A 62 -7.38 5.63 -9.94
CA GLU A 62 -7.37 6.13 -11.31
C GLU A 62 -5.94 6.32 -11.83
N CYS A 63 -5.06 6.95 -11.05
CA CYS A 63 -3.64 7.13 -11.40
C CYS A 63 -2.92 5.79 -11.62
N TYR A 64 -3.09 4.84 -10.71
CA TYR A 64 -2.42 3.54 -10.79
C TYR A 64 -2.94 2.69 -11.95
N ARG A 65 -4.21 2.87 -12.33
CA ARG A 65 -4.80 2.28 -13.53
C ARG A 65 -4.09 2.74 -14.80
N GLU A 66 -3.85 4.04 -14.94
CA GLU A 66 -3.09 4.60 -16.07
C GLU A 66 -1.66 4.05 -16.12
N GLY A 67 -1.09 3.72 -14.96
CA GLY A 67 0.19 3.05 -14.81
C GLY A 67 0.19 1.53 -15.04
N GLY A 68 -0.94 0.94 -15.43
CA GLY A 68 -1.08 -0.48 -15.75
C GLY A 68 -1.44 -1.40 -14.58
N PHE A 69 -1.83 -0.83 -13.43
CA PHE A 69 -2.33 -1.59 -12.28
C PHE A 69 -3.85 -1.51 -12.21
N ASP A 70 -4.51 -2.41 -12.92
CA ASP A 70 -5.95 -2.61 -12.85
C ASP A 70 -6.37 -3.42 -11.61
N ASN A 71 -7.65 -3.33 -11.24
CA ASN A 71 -8.29 -4.17 -10.21
C ASN A 71 -7.61 -4.14 -8.83
N LEU A 72 -7.35 -2.94 -8.33
CA LEU A 72 -6.77 -2.71 -7.01
C LEU A 72 -7.84 -2.52 -5.93
N GLU A 73 -7.65 -3.13 -4.77
CA GLU A 73 -8.43 -2.86 -3.55
C GLU A 73 -7.54 -2.31 -2.44
N ALA A 74 -7.87 -1.12 -1.92
CA ALA A 74 -7.08 -0.46 -0.87
C ALA A 74 -7.15 -1.25 0.44
N ILE A 75 -5.99 -1.53 1.03
CA ILE A 75 -5.89 -2.24 2.30
C ILE A 75 -5.83 -1.22 3.44
N PRO A 76 -6.78 -1.25 4.38
CA PRO A 76 -6.77 -0.34 5.51
C PRO A 76 -5.65 -0.66 6.49
N ARG A 77 -5.26 0.35 7.26
CA ARG A 77 -4.39 0.22 8.41
C ARG A 77 -5.09 -0.51 9.55
N LYS A 78 -4.29 -1.11 10.43
CA LYS A 78 -4.78 -1.64 11.70
C LYS A 78 -5.04 -0.48 12.66
N ILE A 79 -6.19 -0.49 13.33
CA ILE A 79 -6.65 0.62 14.18
C ILE A 79 -5.61 0.92 15.28
N GLU A 80 -5.01 -0.10 15.87
CA GLU A 80 -4.00 0.02 16.93
C GLU A 80 -2.67 0.63 16.47
N THR A 81 -2.49 0.79 15.16
CA THR A 81 -1.28 1.38 14.57
C THR A 81 -1.49 2.80 14.07
N LEU A 82 -2.72 3.31 14.13
CA LEU A 82 -3.05 4.69 13.76
C LEU A 82 -2.49 5.67 14.78
N GLU A 83 -2.11 6.86 14.31
CA GLU A 83 -1.66 7.96 15.17
C GLU A 83 -2.82 8.51 16.01
N ASN A 84 -4.02 8.60 15.41
CA ASN A 84 -5.26 8.90 16.12
C ASN A 84 -6.32 7.83 15.79
N ALA A 85 -7.04 7.34 16.80
CA ALA A 85 -8.09 6.34 16.58
C ALA A 85 -9.21 6.83 15.64
N SER A 86 -9.49 8.14 15.62
CA SER A 86 -10.45 8.76 14.70
C SER A 86 -10.04 8.70 13.24
N ASP A 87 -8.75 8.45 12.96
CA ASP A 87 -8.27 8.31 11.58
C ASP A 87 -8.83 7.06 10.90
N ALA A 88 -9.40 6.11 11.66
CA ALA A 88 -10.10 4.95 11.13
C ALA A 88 -11.33 5.32 10.26
N ASP A 89 -11.96 6.47 10.57
CA ASP A 89 -13.10 6.99 9.81
C ASP A 89 -12.67 7.98 8.72
N ASN A 90 -11.38 8.39 8.70
CA ASN A 90 -10.85 9.33 7.72
C ASN A 90 -10.61 8.63 6.36
N GLU A 91 -11.08 9.24 5.27
CA GLU A 91 -11.00 8.66 3.92
C GLU A 91 -9.57 8.47 3.39
N ILE A 92 -8.59 9.17 3.96
CA ILE A 92 -7.18 9.10 3.57
C ILE A 92 -6.36 8.37 4.64
N PHE A 93 -6.39 8.85 5.88
CA PHE A 93 -5.47 8.38 6.92
C PHE A 93 -5.69 6.93 7.33
N LYS A 94 -6.90 6.37 7.12
CA LYS A 94 -7.13 4.93 7.32
C LYS A 94 -6.37 4.04 6.35
N TYR A 95 -5.81 4.57 5.26
CA TYR A 95 -5.03 3.83 4.27
C TYR A 95 -3.55 4.27 4.18
N LEU A 96 -3.19 5.38 4.84
CA LEU A 96 -1.90 6.03 4.68
C LEU A 96 -1.04 5.91 5.94
N PHE A 97 0.13 5.28 5.85
CA PHE A 97 1.15 5.27 6.89
C PHE A 97 2.38 6.06 6.44
N GLY A 98 2.57 7.26 7.01
CA GLY A 98 3.56 8.21 6.51
C GLY A 98 3.24 8.62 5.08
N LEU A 99 3.95 8.06 4.11
CA LEU A 99 3.73 8.27 2.67
C LEU A 99 3.38 6.95 1.95
N TYR A 100 3.12 5.88 2.69
CA TYR A 100 2.88 4.56 2.13
C TYR A 100 1.39 4.22 2.13
N SER A 101 0.93 3.56 1.09
CA SER A 101 -0.38 2.90 0.99
C SER A 101 -0.22 1.54 0.30
N ILE A 102 -1.09 0.59 0.62
CA ILE A 102 -1.05 -0.78 0.09
C ILE A 102 -2.39 -1.12 -0.56
N PHE A 103 -2.32 -1.74 -1.73
CA PHE A 103 -3.47 -2.23 -2.47
C PHE A 103 -3.29 -3.70 -2.80
N GLU A 104 -4.31 -4.52 -2.63
CA GLU A 104 -4.32 -5.88 -3.15
C GLU A 104 -4.61 -5.88 -4.64
N MET A 105 -3.85 -6.67 -5.40
CA MET A 105 -4.07 -6.87 -6.83
C MET A 105 -5.04 -8.03 -7.02
N LYS A 106 -6.31 -7.73 -7.33
CA LYS A 106 -7.32 -8.76 -7.59
C LYS A 106 -7.12 -9.37 -8.97
N SER A 107 -7.23 -10.70 -9.04
CA SER A 107 -7.22 -11.47 -10.29
C SER A 107 -8.60 -11.53 -10.93
#